data_AF-A0A5E4ILK2-F1
#
_entry.id   AF-A0A5E4ILK2-F1
#
_cell.length_a   1.000
_cell.length_b   1.000
_cell.length_c   1.000
_cell.angle_alpha   90.00
_cell.angle_beta   90.00
_cell.angle_gamma   90.00
#
_symmetry.space_group_name_H-M   'P 1'
#
loop_
_entity.id
_entity.type
_entity.pdbx_description
1 polymer ?
#
loop_
_entity_poly.entity_id
_entity_poly.type
_entity_poly.pdbx_seq_one_letter_code
_entity_poly.pdbx_strand_id
1 'polypeptide(L)' 'MLEASCAWEDWVYNLTRSVKSLRVETSDDWRRWIPTSTAMAAGLTDHIWTIEELMMTVIVPDFNT' A
#
# COMPACT_ATOMS: atom_id res chain seq x y z
N MET A 1 0.92 -20.02 -13.86
CA MET A 1 -0.23 -19.11 -14.10
C MET A 1 -0.84 -18.60 -12.79
N LEU A 2 -1.03 -19.46 -11.77
CA LEU A 2 -1.57 -19.05 -10.47
C LEU A 2 -0.68 -18.04 -9.73
N GLU A 3 0.65 -18.24 -9.73
CA GLU A 3 1.58 -17.38 -8.98
C GLU A 3 1.49 -15.90 -9.37
N ALA A 4 1.44 -15.59 -10.66
CA ALA A 4 1.29 -14.21 -11.14
C ALA A 4 -0.05 -13.59 -10.71
N SER A 5 -1.13 -14.39 -10.69
CA SER A 5 -2.44 -13.94 -10.23
C SER A 5 -2.45 -13.69 -8.72
N CYS A 6 -1.85 -14.59 -7.93
CA CYS A 6 -1.72 -14.44 -6.48
C CYS A 6 -0.88 -13.20 -6.14
N ALA A 7 0.26 -13.03 -6.80
CA ALA A 7 1.07 -11.84 -6.65
C ALA A 7 0.26 -10.58 -6.96
N TRP A 8 -0.48 -10.55 -8.08
CA TRP A 8 -1.32 -9.40 -8.39
C TRP A 8 -2.36 -9.09 -7.30
N GLU A 9 -3.04 -10.11 -6.78
CA GLU A 9 -4.00 -9.95 -5.69
C GLU A 9 -3.36 -9.41 -4.41
N ASP A 10 -2.18 -9.92 -4.04
CA ASP A 10 -1.41 -9.46 -2.88
C ASP A 10 -0.99 -7.99 -3.03
N TRP A 11 -0.53 -7.58 -4.21
CA TRP A 11 -0.15 -6.18 -4.47
C TRP A 11 -1.37 -5.26 -4.36
N VAL A 12 -2.48 -5.63 -5.00
CA VAL A 12 -3.73 -4.85 -4.93
C VAL A 12 -4.22 -4.76 -3.50
N TYR A 13 -4.29 -5.88 -2.78
CA TYR A 13 -4.78 -5.88 -1.40
C TYR A 13 -3.89 -5.04 -0.50
N ASN A 14 -2.57 -5.24 -0.57
CA ASN A 14 -1.67 -4.65 0.41
C ASN A 14 -1.42 -3.15 0.18
N LEU A 15 -1.40 -2.70 -1.07
CA LEU A 15 -1.05 -1.31 -1.40
C LEU A 15 -2.28 -0.41 -1.51
N THR A 16 -3.42 -0.93 -1.98
CA THR A 16 -4.57 -0.08 -2.36
C THR A 16 -5.70 -0.05 -1.35
N ARG A 17 -5.81 -1.06 -0.47
CA ARG A 17 -6.89 -1.13 0.51
C ARG A 17 -6.47 -0.60 1.86
N SER A 18 -7.17 0.43 2.34
CA SER A 18 -7.15 0.78 3.76
C SER A 18 -7.92 -0.26 4.58
N VAL A 19 -7.39 -0.63 5.74
CA VAL A 19 -8.05 -1.54 6.68
C VAL A 19 -8.31 -0.85 8.01
N LYS A 20 -9.49 -1.08 8.59
CA LYS A 20 -9.93 -0.35 9.80
C LYS A 20 -9.05 -0.64 11.02
N SER A 21 -8.53 -1.85 11.14
CA SER A 21 -7.71 -2.30 12.26
C SER A 21 -6.31 -1.70 12.29
N LEU A 22 -5.80 -1.18 11.16
CA LEU A 22 -4.46 -0.61 11.07
C LEU A 22 -4.45 0.93 11.04
N ARG A 23 -5.62 1.56 11.21
CA ARG A 23 -5.71 3.02 11.23
C ARG A 23 -4.87 3.58 12.37
N VAL A 24 -4.10 4.61 12.05
CA VAL A 24 -3.26 5.30 13.03
C VAL A 24 -4.04 6.48 13.62
N GLU A 25 -3.98 6.63 14.94
CA GLU A 25 -4.56 7.80 15.61
C GLU A 25 -3.72 9.03 15.26
N THR A 26 -4.39 10.13 14.90
CA THR A 26 -3.73 11.40 14.62
C THR A 26 -4.21 12.46 15.58
N SER A 27 -3.33 13.39 15.91
CA SER A 27 -3.62 14.54 16.77
C SER A 27 -4.30 15.69 16.03
N ASP A 28 -4.79 15.45 14.82
CA ASP A 28 -5.44 16.46 13.99
C ASP A 28 -6.86 16.74 14.51
N ASP A 29 -7.20 18.01 14.71
CA ASP A 29 -8.48 18.43 15.30
C ASP A 29 -9.68 18.03 14.42
N TRP A 30 -9.45 17.80 13.12
CA TRP A 30 -10.51 17.47 12.16
C TRP A 30 -10.71 15.97 11.93
N ARG A 31 -9.73 15.13 12.24
CA ARG A 31 -9.81 13.68 12.02
C ARG A 31 -9.04 12.94 13.09
N ARG A 32 -9.69 11.99 13.78
CA ARG A 32 -9.02 11.15 14.78
C ARG A 32 -8.19 10.02 14.17
N TRP A 33 -8.55 9.53 12.98
CA TRP A 33 -7.97 8.32 12.40
C TRP A 33 -7.50 8.55 10.98
N ILE A 34 -6.25 8.16 10.69
CA ILE A 34 -5.69 8.14 9.34
C ILE A 34 -5.96 6.77 8.72
N PRO A 35 -6.54 6.69 7.51
CA PRO A 35 -6.63 5.46 6.75
C PRO A 35 -5.24 4.90 6.46
N THR A 36 -5.03 3.60 6.71
CA THR A 36 -3.72 2.96 6.58
C THR A 36 -3.90 1.62 5.87
N SER A 37 -3.11 1.36 4.82
CA SER A 37 -3.04 0.06 4.18
C SER A 37 -2.08 -0.87 4.92
N THR A 38 -2.08 -2.17 4.59
CA THR A 38 -1.13 -3.11 5.22
C THR A 38 0.31 -2.79 4.83
N ALA A 39 0.55 -2.36 3.58
CA ALA A 39 1.88 -1.94 3.13
C ALA A 39 2.37 -0.67 3.85
N MET A 40 1.46 0.26 4.17
CA MET A 40 1.81 1.42 5.01
C MET A 40 2.17 0.99 6.44
N ALA A 41 1.37 0.11 7.04
CA ALA A 41 1.65 -0.38 8.39
C ALA A 41 2.97 -1.17 8.47
N ALA A 42 3.36 -1.83 7.38
CA ALA A 42 4.65 -2.51 7.25
C ALA A 42 5.83 -1.56 6.93
N GLY A 43 5.58 -0.28 6.71
CA GLY A 43 6.61 0.71 6.36
C GLY A 43 7.16 0.57 4.93
N LEU A 44 6.44 -0.11 4.04
CA LEU A 44 6.84 -0.29 2.64
C LEU A 44 6.46 0.90 1.75
N THR A 45 5.46 1.67 2.16
CA THR A 45 4.97 2.88 1.49
C THR A 45 4.42 3.85 2.53
N ASP A 46 4.28 5.12 2.18
CA ASP A 46 3.75 6.18 3.02
C ASP A 46 2.33 6.61 2.63
N HIS A 47 1.78 6.02 1.57
CA HIS A 47 0.44 6.31 1.08
C HIS A 47 -0.30 5.05 0.60
N ILE A 48 -1.63 5.20 0.49
CA ILE A 48 -2.50 4.21 -0.13
C ILE A 48 -2.44 4.43 -1.64
N TRP A 49 -2.09 3.39 -2.37
CA TRP A 49 -1.95 3.44 -3.81
C TRP A 49 -3.30 3.37 -4.51
N THR A 50 -3.43 4.06 -5.62
CA THR A 50 -4.48 3.79 -6.62
C THR A 50 -4.07 2.63 -7.52
N ILE A 51 -5.04 2.01 -8.21
CA ILE A 51 -4.74 0.97 -9.22
C ILE A 51 -3.93 1.56 -10.38
N GLU A 52 -4.20 2.81 -10.75
CA GLU A 52 -3.47 3.50 -11.82
C GLU A 52 -1.99 3.69 -11.45
N GLU A 53 -1.69 4.24 -10.26
CA GLU A 53 -0.31 4.38 -9.77
C GLU A 53 0.40 3.03 -9.71
N LEU A 54 -0.28 2.00 -9.23
CA LEU A 54 0.26 0.64 -9.13
C LEU A 54 0.63 0.08 -10.50
N MET A 55 -0.22 0.28 -11.52
CA MET A 55 0.02 -0.24 -12.87
C MET A 55 1.03 0.58 -13.66
N MET A 56 1.16 1.88 -13.37
CA MET A 56 2.04 2.80 -14.10
C MET A 56 3.44 2.92 -13.48
N THR A 57 3.63 2.45 -12.25
CA THR A 57 4.94 2.49 -11.60
C THR A 57 5.85 1.41 -12.17
N VAL A 58 6.92 1.87 -12.82
CA VAL A 58 8.01 1.00 -13.29
C VAL A 58 9.09 0.95 -12.22
N ILE A 59 9.32 -0.25 -11.69
CA ILE A 59 10.40 -0.47 -10.72
C ILE A 59 11.73 -0.43 -11.47
N VAL A 60 12.59 0.54 -11.15
CA VAL A 60 13.96 0.59 -11.68
C VAL A 60 14.76 -0.51 -10.97
N PRO A 61 15.41 -1.43 -11.69
CA PRO A 61 16.26 -2.43 -11.06
C PRO A 61 17.38 -1.75 -10.27
N ASP A 62 17.63 -2.21 -9.05
CA ASP A 62 18.77 -1.74 -8.28
C ASP A 62 20.03 -2.45 -8.80
N PHE A 63 20.89 -1.72 -9.50
CA PHE A 63 22.10 -2.26 -10.11
C PHE A 63 23.32 -2.22 -9.17
N ASN A 64 23.14 -1.84 -7.90
CA ASN A 64 24.20 -1.79 -6.90
C ASN A 64 24.31 -3.10 -6.10
N THR A 65 24.65 -4.19 -6.78
CA THR A 65 25.13 -5.43 -6.13
C THR A 65 26.47 -5.88 -6.69
#